data_AF-A0A423PDI5-F1
#
_entry.id   AF-A0A423PDI5-F1
#
_cell.length_a   1.000
_cell.length_b   1.000
_cell.length_c   1.000
_cell.angle_alpha   90.00
_cell.angle_beta   90.00
_cell.angle_gamma   90.00
#
_symmetry.space_group_name_H-M   'P 1'
#
loop_
_entity.id
_entity.type
_entity.pdbx_description
1 polymer ?
#
loop_
_entity_poly.entity_id
_entity_poly.type
_entity_poly.pdbx_seq_one_letter_code
_entity_poly.pdbx_strand_id
1 'polypeptide(L)' 'MARPDHASASEIQTYLTGIDYPASKQQLADHAERQGAPLGVRTVLDALPDDEYSGPAAVSRAVGAVE' A
#
# COMPACT_ATOMS: atom_id res chain seq x y z
N MET A 1 16.31 18.61 5.64
CA MET A 1 16.44 17.60 4.56
C MET A 1 15.35 16.56 4.80
N ALA A 2 14.31 16.55 3.97
CA ALA A 2 13.25 15.54 4.06
C ALA A 2 13.88 14.17 3.71
N ARG A 3 13.75 13.20 4.60
CA ARG A 3 14.30 11.86 4.38
C ARG A 3 13.47 11.17 3.27
N PRO A 4 14.09 10.69 2.17
CA PRO A 4 13.34 10.37 0.96
C PRO A 4 12.98 8.88 0.78
N ASP A 5 12.68 8.09 1.83
CA ASP A 5 12.60 6.63 1.62
C ASP A 5 11.63 5.81 2.52
N HIS A 6 10.57 6.41 3.08
CA HIS A 6 9.58 5.63 3.84
C HIS A 6 8.18 6.04 3.42
N ALA A 7 7.61 5.32 2.46
CA ALA A 7 6.18 5.39 2.20
C ALA A 7 5.47 4.84 3.44
N SER A 8 5.02 5.76 4.31
CA SER A 8 4.42 5.37 5.58
C SER A 8 3.06 4.69 5.32
N ALA A 9 2.70 3.71 6.15
CA ALA A 9 1.40 3.03 6.08
C ALA A 9 0.19 3.98 5.96
N SER A 10 0.27 5.19 6.54
CA SER A 10 -0.76 6.23 6.44
C SER A 10 -0.87 6.86 5.05
N GLU A 11 0.26 7.09 4.35
CA GLU A 11 0.25 7.57 2.97
C GLU A 11 -0.35 6.51 2.06
N ILE A 12 0.09 5.25 2.22
CA ILE A 12 -0.42 4.12 1.44
C ILE A 12 -1.94 3.98 1.62
N GLN A 13 -2.44 4.06 2.85
CA GLN A 13 -3.89 4.02 3.13
C GLN A 13 -4.66 5.16 2.45
N THR A 14 -4.04 6.32 2.24
CA THR A 14 -4.67 7.42 1.52
C THR A 14 -4.85 7.08 0.05
N TYR A 15 -3.87 6.43 -0.58
CA TYR A 15 -3.95 5.98 -1.98
C TYR A 15 -4.79 4.72 -2.20
N LEU A 16 -5.16 4.02 -1.12
CA LEU A 16 -6.00 2.82 -1.16
C LEU A 16 -7.41 3.07 -0.63
N THR A 17 -7.76 4.33 -0.39
CA THR A 17 -9.11 4.72 -0.01
C THR A 17 -10.06 4.50 -1.19
N GLY A 18 -11.23 3.92 -0.93
CA GLY A 18 -12.25 3.68 -1.95
C GLY A 18 -12.02 2.46 -2.84
N ILE A 19 -11.05 1.59 -2.52
CA ILE A 19 -10.98 0.25 -3.12
C ILE A 19 -12.06 -0.67 -2.53
N ASP A 20 -12.68 -1.49 -3.37
CA ASP A 20 -13.58 -2.56 -2.94
C ASP A 20 -12.76 -3.70 -2.32
N TYR A 21 -12.93 -3.90 -1.01
CA TYR A 21 -12.32 -5.00 -0.29
C TYR A 21 -13.26 -6.23 -0.29
N PRO A 22 -12.73 -7.47 -0.27
CA PRO A 22 -11.31 -7.81 -0.18
C PRO A 22 -10.54 -7.60 -1.49
N ALA A 23 -9.28 -7.18 -1.38
CA ALA A 23 -8.41 -6.90 -2.53
C ALA A 23 -7.04 -7.56 -2.36
N SER A 24 -6.50 -8.11 -3.45
CA SER A 24 -5.16 -8.72 -3.47
C SER A 24 -4.06 -7.66 -3.58
N LYS A 25 -2.81 -8.02 -3.23
CA LYS A 25 -1.67 -7.08 -3.35
C LYS A 25 -1.55 -6.44 -4.73
N GLN A 26 -1.83 -7.19 -5.80
CA GLN A 26 -1.78 -6.67 -7.17
C GLN A 26 -2.85 -5.60 -7.41
N GLN A 27 -4.07 -5.79 -6.88
CA GLN A 27 -5.11 -4.79 -6.99
C GLN A 27 -4.78 -3.53 -6.18
N LEU A 28 -4.17 -3.69 -5.00
CA LEU A 28 -3.69 -2.55 -4.22
C LEU A 28 -2.59 -1.78 -4.97
N ALA A 29 -1.62 -2.49 -5.56
CA ALA A 29 -0.54 -1.89 -6.33
C ALA A 29 -1.06 -1.17 -7.59
N ASP A 30 -1.97 -1.78 -8.35
CA ASP A 30 -2.60 -1.19 -9.53
C ASP A 30 -3.46 0.03 -9.15
N HIS A 31 -4.26 -0.09 -8.09
CA HIS A 31 -5.10 1.01 -7.62
C HIS A 31 -4.25 2.19 -7.13
N ALA A 32 -3.21 1.92 -6.33
CA ALA A 32 -2.27 2.94 -5.88
C ALA A 32 -1.52 3.58 -7.07
N GLU A 33 -1.09 2.80 -8.06
CA GLU A 33 -0.47 3.34 -9.29
C GLU A 33 -1.43 4.29 -10.01
N ARG A 34 -2.70 3.90 -10.17
CA ARG A 34 -3.73 4.74 -10.80
C ARG A 34 -4.01 6.03 -10.03
N GLN A 35 -3.88 6.02 -8.70
CA GLN A 35 -3.98 7.22 -7.87
C GLN A 35 -2.72 8.10 -7.93
N GLY A 36 -1.66 7.68 -8.64
CA GLY A 36 -0.41 8.42 -8.73
C GLY A 36 0.50 8.21 -7.51
N ALA A 37 0.40 7.06 -6.86
CA ALA A 37 1.24 6.74 -5.72
C ALA A 37 2.73 6.76 -6.11
N PRO A 38 3.60 7.37 -5.28
CA PRO A 38 5.02 7.45 -5.56
C PRO A 38 5.67 6.06 -5.56
N LEU A 39 6.83 5.95 -6.21
CA LEU A 39 7.61 4.72 -6.33
C LEU A 39 7.81 4.01 -4.98
N GLY A 40 8.08 4.75 -3.90
CA GLY A 40 8.23 4.17 -2.56
C GLY A 40 6.98 3.40 -2.09
N VAL A 41 5.78 3.95 -2.30
CA VAL A 41 4.51 3.28 -1.95
C VAL A 41 4.35 2.00 -2.77
N ARG A 42 4.62 2.08 -4.07
CA ARG A 42 4.51 0.94 -4.98
C ARG A 42 5.48 -0.18 -4.63
N THR A 43 6.72 0.16 -4.28
CA THR A 43 7.74 -0.80 -3.85
C THR A 43 7.31 -1.53 -2.59
N VAL A 44 6.78 -0.81 -1.60
CA VAL A 44 6.26 -1.43 -0.37
C VAL A 44 5.09 -2.35 -0.68
N LEU A 45 4.13 -1.92 -1.51
CA LEU A 45 2.98 -2.73 -1.93
C LEU A 45 3.39 -3.99 -2.70
N ASP A 46 4.44 -3.91 -3.53
CA ASP A 46 4.97 -5.06 -4.28
C ASP A 46 5.68 -6.07 -3.36
N ALA A 47 6.39 -5.55 -2.35
CA ALA A 47 7.07 -6.33 -1.30
C ALA A 47 6.10 -7.03 -0.33
N LEU A 48 4.82 -6.65 -0.33
CA LEU A 48 3.81 -7.32 0.48
C LEU A 48 3.65 -8.80 0.06
N PRO A 49 3.32 -9.68 1.03
CA PRO A 49 2.94 -11.05 0.73
C PRO A 49 1.70 -11.07 -0.18
N ASP A 50 1.63 -12.07 -1.04
CA ASP A 50 0.46 -12.32 -1.88
C ASP A 50 -0.67 -12.87 -1.00
N ASP A 51 -1.40 -11.95 -0.37
CA ASP A 51 -2.48 -12.23 0.58
C ASP A 51 -3.72 -11.37 0.26
N GLU A 52 -4.85 -11.72 0.86
CA GLU A 52 -6.13 -11.06 0.62
C GLU A 52 -6.38 -10.03 1.72
N TYR A 53 -6.28 -8.76 1.37
CA TYR A 53 -6.47 -7.68 2.32
C TYR A 53 -7.95 -7.39 2.44
N SER A 54 -8.53 -7.61 3.61
CA SER A 54 -9.95 -7.32 3.86
C SER A 54 -10.23 -5.84 4.13
N GLY A 55 -9.20 -4.99 4.20
CA GLY A 55 -9.36 -3.58 4.51
C GLY A 55 -8.05 -2.82 4.69
N PRO A 56 -8.14 -1.49 4.88
CA PRO A 56 -6.97 -0.62 5.07
C PRO A 56 -6.17 -0.98 6.33
N ALA A 57 -6.82 -1.52 7.36
CA ALA A 57 -6.14 -2.02 8.56
C ALA A 57 -5.24 -3.23 8.29
N ALA A 58 -5.66 -4.15 7.41
CA ALA A 58 -4.86 -5.30 7.03
C ALA A 58 -3.61 -4.86 6.23
N VAL A 59 -3.80 -3.92 5.30
CA VAL A 59 -2.69 -3.33 4.54
C VAL A 59 -1.72 -2.59 5.46
N SER A 60 -2.22 -1.73 6.35
CA SER A 60 -1.40 -1.00 7.31
C SER A 60 -0.54 -1.92 8.17
N ARG A 61 -1.10 -3.06 8.59
CA ARG A 61 -0.38 -4.07 9.37
C ARG A 61 0.72 -4.74 8.54
N ALA A 62 0.42 -5.09 7.30
CA ALA A 62 1.36 -5.77 6.42
C ALA A 62 2.50 -4.84 6.00
N VAL A 63 2.20 -3.57 5.69
CA VAL A 63 3.18 -2.52 5.43
C VAL A 63 4.13 -2.36 6.62
N GLY A 64 3.59 -2.19 7.83
CA GLY A 64 4.42 -2.08 9.03
C GLY A 64 5.18 -3.35 9.41
N ALA A 65 4.97 -4.47 8.71
CA ALA A 65 5.75 -5.70 8.87
C ALA A 65 6.88 -5.85 7.84
N VAL A 66 6.85 -5.09 6.73
CA VAL A 66 7.91 -5.07 5.71
C VAL A 66 8.82 -3.85 5.80
N GLU A 67 8.40 -2.76 6.48
CA GLU A 67 9.27 -1.65 6.91
C GLU A 67 10.16 -2.02 8.11
#